data_AF-A0A7J7JJB8-F1
#
_entry.id   AF-A0A7J7JJB8-F1
#
_cell.length_a   1.000
_cell.length_b   1.000
_cell.length_c   1.000
_cell.angle_alpha   90.00
_cell.angle_beta   90.00
_cell.angle_gamma   90.00
#
_symmetry.space_group_name_H-M   'P 1'
#
loop_
_entity.id
_entity.type
_entity.pdbx_description
1 polymer ?
#
loop_
_entity_poly.entity_id
_entity_poly.type
_entity_poly.pdbx_seq_one_letter_code
_entity_poly.pdbx_strand_id
1 'polypeptide(L)'
;MGSLTEGYLPGNHGIIREWGQWTKYGACSKTCGGGEQIRYRDCETKPSGGTGKDINRCLGDNYYSLRRCNWKNCPAPYIHGYGK
;
A
#
# COMPACT_ATOMS: atom_id res chain seq x y z
N MET A 1 10.32 -51.60 0.01
CA MET A 1 10.84 -50.55 0.89
C MET A 1 11.14 -49.36 -0.01
N GLY A 2 10.13 -48.53 -0.29
CA GLY A 2 10.28 -47.37 -1.17
C GLY A 2 10.72 -46.18 -0.33
N SER A 3 11.95 -45.72 -0.53
CA SER A 3 12.49 -44.55 0.14
C SER A 3 11.73 -43.30 -0.31
N LEU A 4 10.79 -42.85 0.52
CA LEU A 4 10.21 -41.51 0.44
C LEU A 4 11.23 -40.50 0.99
N THR A 5 12.31 -40.29 0.25
CA THR A 5 13.22 -39.16 0.48
C THR A 5 13.31 -38.28 -0.77
N GLU A 6 12.18 -38.04 -1.42
CA GLU A 6 11.99 -36.85 -2.25
C GLU A 6 11.60 -35.70 -1.32
N GLY A 7 12.61 -35.17 -0.64
CA GLY A 7 12.45 -34.05 0.30
C GLY A 7 13.58 -33.04 0.24
N TYR A 8 14.45 -33.11 -0.77
CA TYR A 8 15.35 -32.01 -1.06
C TYR A 8 14.52 -30.92 -1.76
N LEU A 9 13.85 -30.05 -0.99
CA LEU A 9 13.45 -28.75 -1.50
C LEU A 9 14.71 -27.87 -1.48
N PRO A 10 15.29 -27.49 -2.64
CA PRO A 10 16.38 -26.51 -2.69
C PRO A 10 15.78 -25.13 -2.42
N GLY A 11 15.45 -24.83 -1.16
CA GLY A 11 14.41 -23.83 -0.88
C GLY A 11 14.69 -22.81 0.22
N ASN A 12 15.83 -22.86 0.91
CA ASN A 12 16.06 -21.94 2.03
C ASN A 12 16.76 -20.64 1.60
N HIS A 13 16.23 -20.00 0.56
CA HIS A 13 16.47 -18.59 0.29
C HIS A 13 15.35 -17.84 1.00
N GLY A 14 15.55 -17.53 2.28
CA GLY A 14 14.53 -16.84 3.03
C GLY A 14 14.08 -15.58 2.28
N ILE A 15 12.80 -15.26 2.37
CA ILE A 15 12.22 -14.08 1.72
C ILE A 15 11.81 -13.06 2.77
N ILE A 16 12.06 -11.79 2.47
CA ILE A 16 11.49 -10.68 3.22
C ILE A 16 10.54 -9.92 2.31
N ARG A 17 9.36 -9.59 2.86
CA ARG A 17 8.41 -8.71 2.21
C ARG A 17 8.43 -7.36 2.88
N GLU A 18 8.76 -6.34 2.11
CA GLU A 18 8.85 -4.96 2.56
C GLU A 18 7.99 -4.06 1.67
N TRP A 19 7.51 -2.98 2.27
CA TRP A 19 6.76 -1.99 1.53
C TRP A 19 7.68 -1.26 0.56
N GLY A 20 7.31 -1.27 -0.71
CA GLY A 20 7.96 -0.49 -1.73
C GLY A 20 7.73 1.01 -1.57
N GLN A 21 8.26 1.77 -2.52
CA GLN A 21 8.07 3.21 -2.56
C GLN A 21 6.59 3.56 -2.78
N TRP A 22 6.15 4.63 -2.14
CA TRP A 22 4.83 5.18 -2.40
C TRP A 22 4.77 5.77 -3.81
N THR A 23 3.68 5.51 -4.51
CA THR A 23 3.32 6.24 -5.72
C THR A 23 3.04 7.70 -5.40
N LYS A 24 3.04 8.54 -6.46
CA LYS A 24 2.54 9.91 -6.34
C LYS A 24 1.06 9.87 -5.94
N TYR A 25 0.63 10.86 -5.17
CA TYR A 25 -0.79 11.03 -4.93
C TYR A 25 -1.53 11.21 -6.26
N GLY A 26 -2.66 10.52 -6.38
CA GLY A 26 -3.60 10.71 -7.48
C GLY A 26 -4.29 12.08 -7.42
N ALA A 27 -5.23 12.29 -8.33
CA ALA A 27 -6.03 13.50 -8.34
C ALA A 27 -6.82 13.66 -7.04
N CYS A 28 -6.99 14.91 -6.61
CA CYS A 28 -7.88 15.22 -5.50
C CYS A 28 -9.34 14.98 -5.92
N SER A 29 -10.13 14.34 -5.06
CA SER A 29 -11.55 14.06 -5.33
C SER A 29 -12.39 15.33 -5.53
N LYS A 30 -11.95 16.46 -4.95
CA LYS A 30 -12.58 17.78 -5.16
C LYS A 30 -11.54 18.81 -5.52
N THR A 31 -11.92 19.78 -6.34
CA THR A 31 -11.08 20.94 -6.70
C THR A 31 -11.11 22.04 -5.63
N CYS A 32 -12.10 22.03 -4.74
CA CYS A 32 -12.28 22.96 -3.63
C CYS A 32 -13.15 22.34 -2.52
N GLY A 33 -13.28 23.01 -1.38
CA GLY A 33 -14.18 22.62 -0.30
C GLY A 33 -13.73 21.37 0.48
N GLY A 34 -12.46 20.97 0.35
CA GLY A 34 -11.90 19.80 1.00
C GLY A 34 -12.24 18.51 0.26
N GLY A 35 -11.24 17.99 -0.47
CA GLY A 35 -11.25 16.66 -1.07
C GLY A 35 -10.18 15.76 -0.47
N GLU A 36 -10.05 14.57 -1.04
CA GLU A 36 -9.11 13.53 -0.63
C GLU A 36 -8.37 13.02 -1.87
N GLN A 37 -7.08 12.74 -1.71
CA GLN A 37 -6.24 12.11 -2.71
C GLN A 37 -5.66 10.83 -2.12
N ILE A 38 -5.55 9.81 -2.98
CA ILE A 38 -5.05 8.48 -2.62
C ILE A 38 -3.68 8.28 -3.25
N ARG A 39 -2.76 7.68 -2.50
CA ARG A 39 -1.54 7.08 -3.03
C ARG A 39 -1.47 5.61 -2.64
N TYR A 40 -0.69 4.85 -3.40
CA TYR A 40 -0.54 3.40 -3.25
C TYR A 40 0.92 3.02 -3.09
N ARG A 41 1.18 1.84 -2.58
CA ARG A 41 2.49 1.20 -2.55
C ARG A 41 2.33 -0.29 -2.72
N ASP A 42 3.34 -0.93 -3.28
CA ASP A 42 3.33 -2.37 -3.49
C ASP A 42 4.12 -3.09 -2.40
N CYS A 43 3.74 -4.34 -2.13
CA CYS A 43 4.45 -5.20 -1.20
C CYS A 43 5.52 -5.98 -1.97
N GLU A 44 6.76 -5.50 -1.92
CA GLU A 44 7.88 -6.04 -2.67
C GLU A 44 8.51 -7.22 -1.93
N THR A 45 9.01 -8.20 -2.68
CA THR A 45 9.76 -9.34 -2.13
C THR A 45 11.24 -9.11 -2.38
N LYS A 46 12.06 -9.18 -1.33
CA LYS A 46 13.52 -9.16 -1.41
C LYS A 46 14.09 -10.45 -0.83
N PRO A 47 15.24 -10.92 -1.34
CA PRO A 47 15.95 -12.06 -0.76
C PRO A 47 16.49 -11.68 0.64
N SER A 48 16.27 -12.53 1.63
CA SER A 48 16.66 -12.29 3.04
C SER A 48 18.15 -12.52 3.33
N GLY A 49 18.95 -12.83 2.32
CA GLY A 49 20.38 -13.12 2.49
C GLY A 49 20.68 -14.37 3.34
N GLY A 50 19.68 -15.20 3.64
CA GLY A 50 19.86 -16.48 4.34
C GLY A 50 20.02 -16.40 5.86
N THR A 51 19.85 -15.22 6.47
CA THR A 51 20.06 -15.02 7.92
C THR A 51 18.81 -14.61 8.70
N GLY A 52 17.69 -14.40 8.02
CA GLY A 52 16.46 -13.86 8.61
C GLY A 52 15.30 -14.86 8.68
N LYS A 53 14.41 -14.64 9.66
CA LYS A 53 13.06 -15.22 9.67
C LYS A 53 12.36 -14.89 8.36
N ASP A 54 11.65 -15.85 7.79
CA ASP A 54 10.78 -15.61 6.64
C ASP A 54 9.70 -14.58 7.00
N ILE A 55 9.77 -13.42 6.37
CA ILE A 55 8.73 -12.39 6.47
C ILE A 55 7.96 -12.45 5.17
N ASN A 56 6.93 -13.29 5.15
CA ASN A 56 6.10 -13.54 3.98
C ASN A 56 4.97 -12.51 3.80
N ARG A 57 4.94 -11.44 4.60
CA ARG A 57 3.95 -10.34 4.52
C ARG A 57 4.59 -8.99 4.82
N CYS A 58 4.12 -7.93 4.17
CA CYS A 58 4.52 -6.58 4.57
C CYS A 58 3.92 -6.21 5.93
N LEU A 59 4.77 -5.72 6.82
CA LEU A 59 4.40 -5.29 8.18
C LEU A 59 4.09 -3.78 8.21
N GLY A 60 3.16 -3.35 9.05
CA GLY A 60 2.77 -1.94 9.20
C GLY A 60 1.48 -1.55 8.47
N ASP A 61 1.36 -0.27 8.09
CA ASP A 61 0.17 0.33 7.45
C ASP A 61 -0.30 -0.38 6.17
N ASN A 62 -1.50 -0.02 5.70
CA ASN A 62 -2.10 -0.56 4.49
C ASN A 62 -1.31 -0.23 3.20
N TYR A 63 -1.70 -0.87 2.10
CA TYR A 63 -1.15 -0.63 0.76
C TYR A 63 -1.55 0.73 0.17
N TYR A 64 -2.48 1.45 0.80
CA TYR A 64 -2.94 2.78 0.38
C TYR A 64 -2.90 3.79 1.53
N SER A 65 -2.79 5.07 1.17
CA SER A 65 -2.77 6.19 2.12
C SER A 65 -3.61 7.34 1.58
N LEU A 66 -4.48 7.87 2.44
CA LEU A 66 -5.35 9.02 2.17
C LEU A 66 -4.70 10.31 2.68
N ARG A 67 -4.84 11.39 1.90
CA ARG A 67 -4.46 12.73 2.33
C ARG A 67 -5.51 13.74 1.91
N ARG A 68 -5.84 14.69 2.80
CA ARG A 68 -6.70 15.82 2.45
C ARG A 68 -6.03 16.72 1.41
N CYS A 69 -6.82 17.31 0.54
CA CYS A 69 -6.39 18.26 -0.48
C CYS A 69 -7.47 19.30 -0.74
N ASN A 70 -7.09 20.39 -1.40
CA ASN A 70 -8.01 21.41 -1.89
C ASN A 70 -8.99 21.92 -0.82
N TRP A 71 -8.45 22.23 0.36
CA TRP A 71 -9.19 22.75 1.51
C TRP A 71 -9.67 24.19 1.34
N LYS A 72 -9.28 24.84 0.23
CA LYS A 72 -9.73 26.20 -0.11
C LYS A 72 -11.23 26.18 -0.35
N ASN A 73 -11.92 27.21 0.14
CA ASN A 73 -13.36 27.33 -0.04
C ASN A 73 -13.71 27.38 -1.53
N CYS A 74 -14.83 26.78 -1.90
CA CYS A 74 -15.34 26.87 -3.27
C CYS A 74 -15.89 28.28 -3.56
N PRO A 75 -15.80 28.76 -4.81
CA PRO A 75 -16.44 30.02 -5.21
C PRO A 75 -17.96 29.90 -5.08
N ALA A 76 -18.62 30.99 -4.68
CA ALA A 76 -20.08 31.04 -4.57
C ALA A 76 -20.74 31.01 -5.97
N PRO A 77 -21.95 30.41 -6.11
CA PRO A 77 -22.73 29.69 -5.11
C PRO A 77 -22.51 28.18 -5.23
N TYR A 78 -21.51 27.64 -4.53
CA TYR A 78 -21.36 26.20 -4.34
C TYR A 78 -22.51 25.72 -3.43
N ILE A 79 -23.64 25.39 -4.05
CA ILE A 79 -24.89 24.94 -3.41
C ILE A 79 -24.71 23.55 -2.77
N HIS A 80 -24.00 23.49 -1.64
CA HIS A 80 -23.99 22.35 -0.75
C HIS A 80 -25.18 22.41 0.21
N GLY A 81 -26.38 22.22 -0.33
CA GLY A 81 -27.58 21.95 0.45
C GLY A 81 -28.23 23.17 1.11
N TYR A 82 -29.16 23.80 0.38
CA TYR A 82 -30.36 24.32 1.04
C TYR A 82 -31.24 23.10 1.38
N GLY A 83 -31.00 22.52 2.56
CA GLY A 83 -31.97 21.67 3.24
C GLY A 83 -32.95 22.56 3.98
N LYS A 84 -34.25 22.30 3.78
CA LYS A 84 -35.37 22.97 4.47
C LYS A 84 -35.27 22.92 5.98
#